data_AF-A0A7V2W736-F1
#
_entry.id   AF-A0A7V2W736-F1
#
_cell.length_a   1.000
_cell.length_b   1.000
_cell.length_c   1.000
_cell.angle_alpha   90.00
_cell.angle_beta   90.00
_cell.angle_gamma   90.00
#
_symmetry.space_group_name_H-M   'P 1'
#
loop_
_entity.id
_entity.type
_entity.pdbx_description
1 polymer ?
#
loop_
_entity_poly.entity_id
_entity_poly.type
_entity_poly.pdbx_seq_one_letter_code
_entity_poly.pdbx_strand_id
1 'polypeptide(L)'
;MKKRLHFLSFLTLSILLNIPLIGQDTLVVPSSINGEFYGIINQVIDGDTTATGERANPNRVYKLNRGETYLLSGTIFADYPLHITADRADDDNPPPIITSGVSPNGLVVGNDFFTCSNDVTMENIYIMGTPITGLGQVNRVYFIIGDDTKIRFNNVHFEWGQWLCIGIFAADTDVEIRNCYFKNQHNTSDPYNGRAIDFRDFHAKKLVFVNNTMFNVNSFMVREEYSIIDSVLIEHNSVVNALKWPFQYRYHSNSRIANNLFYNSHSYGETADDITDQDIDGLLFGVINLEPIPSDVLDEFNLVENERRLDFSHNNWYFSQEVKDYWTEFGLPEEPFMNSRTMDIFADDNRPNITNTGSTNEEPMFVNGVNAEDLMVTFMRKRRNNQGSLPWGFDADGNRITLTWPIVEDLAYTNANLLTGGDDGYPVGDLNWFPGKREQWEDEFLTAVDDKKPNSTITGIKAFPNPISKEVTIQYNLTEAADVTISIVDRLGIVVHKLSLDNQLIGDHNETINLQKLNIPTGTYYYLIRSGESRRAGKILFVR
;
A
#
# COMPACT_ATOMS: atom_id res chain seq x y z
N MET A 1 31.96 -76.36 -4.92
CA MET A 1 31.07 -75.27 -4.45
C MET A 1 31.19 -74.10 -5.40
N LYS A 2 30.05 -73.59 -5.89
CA LYS A 2 29.89 -72.69 -7.05
C LYS A 2 29.92 -71.22 -6.65
N LYS A 3 30.44 -70.36 -7.56
CA LYS A 3 30.21 -68.90 -7.67
C LYS A 3 28.77 -68.58 -8.10
N ARG A 4 28.28 -67.39 -7.74
CA ARG A 4 27.31 -66.46 -8.43
C ARG A 4 26.99 -65.33 -7.43
N LEU A 5 27.47 -64.09 -7.54
CA LEU A 5 27.09 -62.96 -8.42
C LEU A 5 25.58 -62.85 -8.67
N HIS A 6 24.91 -61.80 -8.18
CA HIS A 6 23.73 -61.05 -8.69
C HIS A 6 23.44 -59.92 -7.67
N PHE A 7 22.87 -58.75 -7.97
CA PHE A 7 22.82 -57.84 -9.11
C PHE A 7 22.20 -56.56 -8.54
N LEU A 8 22.57 -55.40 -9.07
CA LEU A 8 22.06 -54.08 -8.72
C LEU A 8 20.52 -54.03 -8.67
N SER A 9 19.95 -53.27 -7.74
CA SER A 9 18.58 -52.75 -7.87
C SER A 9 18.52 -51.36 -7.22
N PHE A 10 18.92 -50.34 -7.98
CA PHE A 10 18.47 -48.97 -7.75
C PHE A 10 16.95 -48.97 -7.95
N LEU A 11 16.19 -48.76 -6.87
CA LEU A 11 14.77 -48.43 -6.99
C LEU A 11 14.64 -46.91 -6.83
N THR A 12 14.96 -46.18 -7.88
CA THR A 12 14.45 -44.82 -8.10
C THR A 12 12.94 -44.94 -8.29
N LEU A 13 12.18 -44.69 -7.22
CA LEU A 13 10.74 -44.49 -7.32
C LEU A 13 10.49 -43.06 -7.79
N SER A 14 10.71 -42.84 -9.08
CA SER A 14 10.29 -41.65 -9.81
C SER A 14 8.77 -41.66 -9.89
N ILE A 15 8.09 -41.05 -8.92
CA ILE A 15 6.67 -40.73 -9.06
C ILE A 15 6.61 -39.56 -10.06
N LEU A 16 6.60 -39.92 -11.35
CA LEU A 16 6.22 -39.02 -12.44
C LEU A 16 4.71 -38.82 -12.36
N LEU A 17 4.29 -37.83 -11.57
CA LEU A 17 3.01 -37.17 -11.73
C LEU A 17 3.06 -36.36 -13.04
N ASN A 18 2.86 -37.03 -14.17
CA ASN A 18 2.50 -36.36 -15.41
C ASN A 18 1.01 -36.02 -15.36
N ILE A 19 0.68 -35.02 -14.56
CA ILE A 19 -0.53 -34.23 -14.79
C ILE A 19 -0.14 -33.23 -15.88
N PRO A 20 -0.89 -33.10 -16.98
CA PRO A 20 -0.70 -31.97 -17.88
C PRO A 20 -0.98 -30.69 -17.07
N LEU A 21 0.09 -30.04 -16.58
CA LEU A 21 0.01 -28.71 -15.96
C LEU A 21 -0.32 -27.72 -17.08
N ILE A 22 -1.61 -27.60 -17.39
CA ILE A 22 -2.14 -26.26 -17.63
C ILE A 22 -2.12 -25.66 -16.21
N GLY A 23 -1.05 -24.94 -15.88
CA GLY A 23 -0.81 -24.45 -14.53
C GLY A 23 -2.03 -23.71 -14.05
N GLN A 24 -2.69 -24.23 -13.01
CA GLN A 24 -3.79 -23.52 -12.37
C GLN A 24 -3.30 -22.12 -11.98
N ASP A 25 -4.02 -21.07 -12.32
CA ASP A 25 -3.56 -19.70 -12.03
C ASP A 25 -3.29 -19.51 -10.52
N THR A 26 -4.02 -20.25 -9.68
CA THR A 26 -3.83 -20.29 -8.22
C THR A 26 -3.20 -21.60 -7.76
N LEU A 27 -2.15 -21.51 -6.93
CA LEU A 27 -1.57 -22.62 -6.18
C LEU A 27 -1.84 -22.40 -4.68
N VAL A 28 -2.51 -23.36 -4.04
CA VAL A 28 -2.66 -23.34 -2.57
C VAL A 28 -1.34 -23.75 -1.94
N VAL A 29 -0.80 -22.91 -1.05
CA VAL A 29 0.44 -23.19 -0.33
C VAL A 29 0.10 -23.85 1.01
N PRO A 30 0.49 -25.10 1.26
CA PRO A 30 0.30 -25.72 2.56
C PRO A 30 1.23 -25.10 3.60
N SER A 31 0.77 -24.97 4.84
CA SER A 31 1.62 -24.57 5.99
C SER A 31 2.62 -25.64 6.41
N SER A 32 2.33 -26.91 6.08
CA SER A 32 3.18 -28.05 6.41
C SER A 32 3.19 -29.13 5.32
N ILE A 33 4.31 -29.86 5.22
CA ILE A 33 4.42 -31.06 4.38
C ILE A 33 4.98 -32.18 5.25
N ASN A 34 4.25 -33.29 5.36
CA ASN A 34 4.62 -34.45 6.19
C ASN A 34 4.91 -34.11 7.67
N GLY A 35 4.27 -33.06 8.20
CA GLY A 35 4.48 -32.61 9.58
C GLY A 35 5.66 -31.64 9.78
N GLU A 36 6.39 -31.30 8.72
CA GLU A 36 7.41 -30.24 8.73
C GLU A 36 6.77 -28.89 8.35
N PHE A 37 7.09 -27.84 9.10
CA PHE A 37 6.52 -26.49 8.93
C PHE A 37 7.54 -25.45 8.45
N TYR A 38 8.82 -25.66 8.80
CA TYR A 38 9.87 -24.68 8.55
C TYR A 38 10.23 -24.61 7.07
N GLY A 39 10.11 -23.42 6.47
CA GLY A 39 10.52 -23.16 5.09
C GLY A 39 9.61 -23.74 4.02
N ILE A 40 8.42 -24.25 4.37
CA ILE A 40 7.51 -24.85 3.38
C ILE A 40 7.06 -23.81 2.35
N ILE A 41 6.76 -22.58 2.78
CA ILE A 41 6.41 -21.49 1.86
C ILE A 41 7.54 -21.17 0.87
N ASN A 42 8.79 -21.11 1.35
CA ASN A 42 9.96 -20.94 0.48
C ASN A 42 10.06 -22.09 -0.52
N GLN A 43 9.99 -23.33 -0.03
CA GLN A 43 10.11 -24.52 -0.87
C GLN A 43 9.05 -24.57 -1.97
N VAL A 44 7.80 -24.22 -1.66
CA VAL A 44 6.69 -24.23 -2.61
C VAL A 44 6.85 -23.12 -3.66
N ILE A 45 7.19 -21.91 -3.24
CA ILE A 45 7.33 -20.75 -4.14
C ILE A 45 8.58 -20.88 -5.03
N ASP A 46 9.72 -21.25 -4.46
CA ASP A 46 10.97 -21.43 -5.20
C ASP A 46 10.90 -22.67 -6.11
N GLY A 47 10.20 -23.71 -5.65
CA GLY A 47 9.98 -24.95 -6.39
C GLY A 47 8.94 -24.87 -7.51
N ASP A 48 8.21 -23.76 -7.67
CA ASP A 48 7.21 -23.55 -8.73
C ASP A 48 7.89 -23.22 -10.08
N THR A 49 8.74 -24.14 -10.51
CA THR A 49 9.54 -24.06 -11.73
C THR A 49 9.43 -25.35 -12.55
N THR A 50 9.71 -25.25 -13.83
CA THR A 50 9.86 -26.40 -14.73
C THR A 50 11.22 -27.06 -14.51
N ALA A 51 11.44 -28.23 -15.10
CA ALA A 51 12.74 -28.91 -15.03
C ALA A 51 13.91 -28.11 -15.65
N THR A 52 13.63 -27.07 -16.46
CA THR A 52 14.63 -26.17 -17.04
C THR A 52 14.88 -24.92 -16.19
N GLY A 53 14.17 -24.77 -15.06
CA GLY A 53 14.31 -23.64 -14.13
C GLY A 53 13.42 -22.43 -14.46
N GLU A 54 12.64 -22.48 -15.55
CA GLU A 54 11.64 -21.44 -15.86
C GLU A 54 10.45 -21.54 -14.89
N ARG A 55 9.73 -20.44 -14.62
CA ARG A 55 8.51 -20.48 -13.79
C ARG A 55 7.47 -21.42 -14.41
N ALA A 56 6.88 -22.30 -13.61
CA ALA A 56 5.84 -23.21 -14.12
C ALA A 56 4.53 -22.46 -14.47
N ASN A 57 4.28 -21.32 -13.82
CA ASN A 57 3.30 -20.32 -14.25
C ASN A 57 3.86 -18.91 -13.93
N PRO A 58 4.12 -18.04 -14.93
CA PRO A 58 4.63 -16.69 -14.68
C PRO A 58 3.62 -15.74 -14.01
N ASN A 59 2.33 -16.08 -14.03
CA ASN A 59 1.25 -15.29 -13.41
C ASN A 59 0.66 -16.01 -12.19
N ARG A 60 1.48 -16.80 -11.48
CA ARG A 60 1.00 -17.61 -10.37
C ARG A 60 0.48 -16.73 -9.23
N VAL A 61 -0.67 -17.12 -8.69
CA VAL A 61 -1.20 -16.65 -7.41
C VAL A 61 -0.97 -17.70 -6.34
N TYR A 62 -0.23 -17.37 -5.30
CA TYR A 62 -0.01 -18.23 -4.13
C TYR A 62 -1.09 -17.94 -3.08
N LYS A 63 -2.04 -18.87 -2.91
CA LYS A 63 -3.11 -18.73 -1.94
C LYS A 63 -2.76 -19.43 -0.63
N LEU A 64 -2.72 -18.67 0.45
CA LEU A 64 -2.51 -19.16 1.81
C LEU A 64 -3.85 -19.51 2.49
N ASN A 65 -3.83 -20.44 3.44
CA ASN A 65 -5.01 -20.84 4.21
C ASN A 65 -5.14 -19.97 5.47
N ARG A 66 -6.36 -19.49 5.74
CA ARG A 66 -6.67 -18.74 6.97
C ARG A 66 -6.30 -19.52 8.23
N GLY A 67 -5.84 -18.80 9.25
CA GLY A 67 -5.44 -19.32 10.55
C GLY A 67 -4.20 -20.20 10.58
N GLU A 68 -3.51 -20.37 9.45
CA GLU A 68 -2.24 -21.08 9.40
C GLU A 68 -1.04 -20.13 9.53
N THR A 69 0.05 -20.65 10.11
CA THR A 69 1.33 -19.94 10.21
C THR A 69 2.35 -20.50 9.23
N TYR A 70 2.99 -19.62 8.47
CA TYR A 70 3.99 -19.92 7.46
C TYR A 70 5.36 -19.41 7.93
N LEU A 71 6.25 -20.34 8.26
CA LEU A 71 7.60 -20.03 8.73
C LEU A 71 8.57 -19.92 7.57
N LEU A 72 9.17 -18.75 7.39
CA LEU A 72 10.21 -18.52 6.39
C LEU A 72 11.53 -19.21 6.80
N SER A 73 12.18 -19.89 5.86
CA SER A 73 13.54 -20.40 6.03
C SER A 73 14.62 -19.42 5.54
N GLY A 74 14.21 -18.27 5.02
CA GLY A 74 15.05 -17.20 4.50
C GLY A 74 14.24 -16.24 3.62
N THR A 75 14.92 -15.25 3.07
CA THR A 75 14.34 -14.28 2.13
C THR A 75 13.82 -14.99 0.89
N ILE A 76 12.59 -14.67 0.47
CA ILE A 76 12.07 -15.05 -0.85
C ILE A 76 12.55 -14.02 -1.86
N PHE A 77 13.30 -14.47 -2.86
CA PHE A 77 13.75 -13.63 -3.98
C PHE A 77 12.79 -13.81 -5.16
N ALA A 78 12.09 -12.74 -5.53
CA ALA A 78 11.14 -12.74 -6.63
C ALA A 78 11.62 -11.82 -7.75
N ASP A 79 12.21 -12.42 -8.78
CA ASP A 79 12.50 -11.77 -10.07
C ASP A 79 11.34 -11.89 -11.08
N TYR A 80 10.21 -12.43 -10.62
CA TYR A 80 8.94 -12.63 -11.32
C TYR A 80 7.80 -11.92 -10.58
N PRO A 81 6.64 -11.67 -11.23
CA PRO A 81 5.47 -11.12 -10.55
C PRO A 81 5.06 -11.98 -9.35
N LEU A 82 5.14 -11.43 -8.16
CA LEU A 82 4.81 -12.14 -6.91
C LEU A 82 3.41 -11.76 -6.46
N HIS A 83 2.48 -12.72 -6.49
CA HIS A 83 1.13 -12.54 -5.95
C HIS A 83 0.87 -13.54 -4.82
N ILE A 84 0.74 -13.05 -3.59
CA ILE A 84 0.32 -13.84 -2.42
C ILE A 84 -1.02 -13.30 -1.91
N THR A 85 -1.97 -14.21 -1.69
CA THR A 85 -3.32 -13.85 -1.24
C THR A 85 -3.87 -14.86 -0.25
N ALA A 86 -4.95 -14.49 0.42
CA ALA A 86 -5.78 -15.39 1.20
C ALA A 86 -7.25 -14.99 1.07
N ASP A 87 -8.16 -15.86 1.52
CA ASP A 87 -9.54 -15.42 1.75
C ASP A 87 -9.55 -14.36 2.85
N ARG A 88 -10.39 -13.33 2.72
CA ARG A 88 -10.53 -12.28 3.74
C ARG A 88 -10.84 -12.91 5.09
N ALA A 89 -10.17 -12.45 6.13
CA ALA A 89 -10.41 -12.88 7.50
C ALA A 89 -11.77 -12.41 8.01
N ASP A 90 -12.31 -13.14 8.98
CA ASP A 90 -13.51 -12.81 9.75
C ASP A 90 -13.25 -13.16 11.23
N ASP A 91 -14.16 -12.81 12.13
CA ASP A 91 -13.96 -12.95 13.59
C ASP A 91 -13.56 -14.37 14.03
N ASP A 92 -14.05 -15.40 13.32
CA ASP A 92 -13.78 -16.81 13.63
C ASP A 92 -12.59 -17.37 12.84
N ASN A 93 -12.20 -16.73 11.73
CA ASN A 93 -11.19 -17.20 10.80
C ASN A 93 -10.10 -16.13 10.61
N PRO A 94 -9.03 -16.15 11.44
CA PRO A 94 -7.93 -15.18 11.33
C PRO A 94 -7.20 -15.27 9.99
N PRO A 95 -6.49 -14.20 9.58
CA PRO A 95 -5.63 -14.25 8.39
C PRO A 95 -4.48 -15.26 8.56
N PRO A 96 -3.89 -15.76 7.48
CA PRO A 96 -2.62 -16.48 7.55
C PRO A 96 -1.52 -15.55 8.04
N ILE A 97 -0.60 -16.10 8.84
CA ILE A 97 0.55 -15.38 9.38
C ILE A 97 1.80 -15.81 8.62
N ILE A 98 2.50 -14.88 8.00
CA ILE A 98 3.87 -15.07 7.51
C ILE A 98 4.82 -14.50 8.56
N THR A 99 5.74 -15.33 9.03
CA THR A 99 6.76 -14.91 9.99
C THR A 99 8.07 -15.61 9.74
N SER A 100 9.14 -15.11 10.35
CA SER A 100 10.45 -15.74 10.25
C SER A 100 10.47 -17.05 11.02
N GLY A 101 11.13 -18.04 10.45
CA GLY A 101 11.69 -19.12 11.25
C GLY A 101 12.86 -18.63 12.11
N VAL A 102 13.63 -19.56 12.65
CA VAL A 102 14.66 -19.25 13.66
C VAL A 102 16.01 -19.76 13.19
N SER A 103 17.00 -18.87 13.09
CA SER A 103 18.39 -19.24 12.83
C SER A 103 18.97 -20.04 14.00
N PRO A 104 20.11 -20.76 13.83
CA PRO A 104 20.73 -21.50 14.94
C PRO A 104 21.06 -20.66 16.19
N ASN A 105 21.15 -19.34 16.06
CA ASN A 105 21.41 -18.41 17.16
C ASN A 105 20.12 -17.84 17.78
N GLY A 106 18.94 -18.33 17.40
CA GLY A 106 17.66 -17.89 17.97
C GLY A 106 17.06 -16.64 17.33
N LEU A 107 17.74 -16.04 16.34
CA LEU A 107 17.34 -14.80 15.67
C LEU A 107 16.52 -15.07 14.40
N VAL A 108 15.80 -14.04 13.93
CA VAL A 108 15.17 -13.95 12.62
C VAL A 108 16.10 -14.43 11.50
N VAL A 109 15.57 -15.23 10.58
CA VAL A 109 16.27 -15.67 9.37
C VAL A 109 16.03 -14.68 8.24
N GLY A 110 17.12 -14.18 7.66
CA GLY A 110 17.11 -13.12 6.64
C GLY A 110 17.08 -11.72 7.26
N ASN A 111 17.58 -10.73 6.51
CA ASN A 111 17.40 -9.32 6.85
C ASN A 111 16.03 -8.82 6.35
N ASP A 112 15.57 -9.39 5.25
CA ASP A 112 14.35 -9.06 4.52
C ASP A 112 13.48 -10.32 4.39
N PHE A 113 12.15 -10.22 4.49
CA PHE A 113 11.28 -11.38 4.19
C PHE A 113 11.16 -11.61 2.69
N PHE A 114 11.02 -10.52 1.93
CA PHE A 114 10.88 -10.56 0.48
C PHE A 114 11.82 -9.54 -0.17
N THR A 115 12.56 -9.99 -1.19
CA THR A 115 13.29 -9.11 -2.10
C THR A 115 12.70 -9.27 -3.49
N CYS A 116 12.13 -8.21 -4.04
CA CYS A 116 11.35 -8.28 -5.27
C CYS A 116 11.92 -7.32 -6.33
N SER A 117 12.19 -7.83 -7.53
CA SER A 117 12.62 -7.02 -8.67
C SER A 117 11.58 -6.97 -9.80
N ASN A 118 10.32 -7.30 -9.48
CA ASN A 118 9.19 -7.34 -10.39
C ASN A 118 7.91 -6.93 -9.64
N ASP A 119 6.76 -6.96 -10.32
CA ASP A 119 5.46 -6.62 -9.75
C ASP A 119 5.16 -7.42 -8.46
N VAL A 120 4.56 -6.75 -7.47
CA VAL A 120 4.20 -7.34 -6.18
C VAL A 120 2.72 -7.09 -5.90
N THR A 121 1.98 -8.13 -5.55
CA THR A 121 0.60 -8.04 -5.07
C THR A 121 0.43 -8.89 -3.81
N MET A 122 -0.01 -8.27 -2.72
CA MET A 122 -0.19 -8.90 -1.40
C MET A 122 -1.57 -8.57 -0.86
N GLU A 123 -2.33 -9.60 -0.49
CA GLU A 123 -3.73 -9.43 -0.09
C GLU A 123 -4.16 -10.32 1.07
N ASN A 124 -4.87 -9.77 2.05
CA ASN A 124 -5.53 -10.50 3.14
C ASN A 124 -4.57 -11.35 4.01
N ILE A 125 -3.32 -10.93 4.16
CA ILE A 125 -2.31 -11.65 4.93
C ILE A 125 -1.82 -10.84 6.12
N TYR A 126 -1.28 -11.55 7.12
CA TYR A 126 -0.66 -10.97 8.29
C TYR A 126 0.85 -11.20 8.25
N ILE A 127 1.64 -10.14 8.39
CA ILE A 127 3.09 -10.20 8.53
C ILE A 127 3.45 -9.95 9.99
N MET A 128 4.01 -10.98 10.63
CA MET A 128 4.57 -10.88 11.96
C MET A 128 6.10 -10.79 11.87
N GLY A 129 6.64 -9.60 12.14
CA GLY A 129 8.06 -9.30 12.03
C GLY A 129 8.93 -9.93 13.14
N THR A 130 8.33 -10.27 14.28
CA THR A 130 8.99 -10.99 15.37
C THR A 130 8.82 -12.51 15.17
N PRO A 131 9.88 -13.33 15.28
CA PRO A 131 9.78 -14.77 15.07
C PRO A 131 9.03 -15.43 16.23
N ILE A 132 8.64 -16.70 16.05
CA ILE A 132 7.93 -17.47 17.08
C ILE A 132 8.67 -17.65 18.41
N THR A 133 9.96 -17.31 18.48
CA THR A 133 10.75 -17.29 19.71
C THR A 133 10.59 -16.00 20.51
N GLY A 134 10.06 -14.94 19.91
CA GLY A 134 10.04 -13.60 20.47
C GLY A 134 11.40 -12.90 20.46
N LEU A 135 12.44 -13.50 19.86
CA LEU A 135 13.80 -12.99 19.90
C LEU A 135 14.22 -12.34 18.57
N GLY A 136 14.38 -11.02 18.61
CA GLY A 136 14.72 -10.23 17.43
C GLY A 136 13.50 -9.88 16.59
N GLN A 137 13.71 -9.06 15.57
CA GLN A 137 12.68 -8.50 14.71
C GLN A 137 13.24 -8.43 13.29
N VAL A 138 12.38 -8.60 12.29
CA VAL A 138 12.78 -8.40 10.90
C VAL A 138 13.16 -6.94 10.70
N ASN A 139 14.28 -6.73 10.00
CA ASN A 139 14.76 -5.39 9.71
C ASN A 139 13.84 -4.74 8.66
N ARG A 140 13.68 -5.37 7.49
CA ARG A 140 12.71 -4.93 6.47
C ARG A 140 11.76 -6.05 6.08
N VAL A 141 10.49 -5.77 5.80
CA VAL A 141 9.59 -6.83 5.30
C VAL A 141 9.76 -7.01 3.80
N TYR A 142 9.47 -5.97 3.02
CA TYR A 142 9.59 -5.96 1.57
C TYR A 142 10.71 -5.02 1.13
N PHE A 143 11.66 -5.55 0.36
CA PHE A 143 12.75 -4.81 -0.27
C PHE A 143 12.58 -4.85 -1.79
N ILE A 144 12.06 -3.76 -2.35
CA ILE A 144 11.76 -3.64 -3.78
C ILE A 144 12.95 -3.01 -4.49
N ILE A 145 13.46 -3.69 -5.51
CA ILE A 145 14.69 -3.33 -6.23
C ILE A 145 14.51 -3.33 -7.76
N GLY A 146 13.27 -3.48 -8.25
CA GLY A 146 12.95 -3.50 -9.68
C GLY A 146 12.33 -2.18 -10.13
N ASP A 147 12.96 -1.54 -11.11
CA ASP A 147 12.44 -0.31 -11.70
C ASP A 147 11.15 -0.57 -12.51
N ASP A 148 10.30 0.45 -12.66
CA ASP A 148 9.04 0.37 -13.42
C ASP A 148 8.10 -0.77 -12.97
N THR A 149 8.07 -1.04 -11.66
CA THR A 149 7.25 -2.10 -11.07
C THR A 149 5.97 -1.60 -10.44
N LYS A 150 4.93 -2.43 -10.48
CA LYS A 150 3.65 -2.20 -9.80
C LYS A 150 3.61 -2.94 -8.47
N ILE A 151 3.30 -2.18 -7.43
CA ILE A 151 3.38 -2.66 -6.05
C ILE A 151 2.01 -2.44 -5.40
N ARG A 152 1.37 -3.52 -4.97
CA ARG A 152 -0.01 -3.53 -4.49
C ARG A 152 -0.12 -4.25 -3.16
N PHE A 153 -0.61 -3.53 -2.15
CA PHE A 153 -0.94 -4.07 -0.85
C PHE A 153 -2.39 -3.74 -0.53
N ASN A 154 -3.21 -4.75 -0.27
CA ASN A 154 -4.61 -4.56 0.10
C ASN A 154 -4.99 -5.45 1.29
N ASN A 155 -5.45 -4.86 2.39
CA ASN A 155 -5.81 -5.62 3.59
C ASN A 155 -4.64 -6.47 4.12
N VAL A 156 -3.46 -5.86 4.22
CA VAL A 156 -2.25 -6.48 4.77
C VAL A 156 -1.93 -5.87 6.13
N HIS A 157 -1.66 -6.74 7.11
CA HIS A 157 -1.32 -6.34 8.46
C HIS A 157 0.18 -6.50 8.68
N PHE A 158 0.83 -5.50 9.24
CA PHE A 158 2.25 -5.50 9.58
C PHE A 158 2.42 -5.28 11.08
N GLU A 159 3.02 -6.22 11.80
CA GLU A 159 3.24 -6.08 13.23
C GLU A 159 4.65 -6.45 13.68
N TRP A 160 5.16 -5.75 14.70
CA TRP A 160 6.40 -6.04 15.41
C TRP A 160 7.64 -6.16 14.50
N GLY A 161 7.72 -5.33 13.45
CA GLY A 161 8.92 -5.12 12.65
C GLY A 161 9.81 -4.01 13.22
N GLN A 162 11.08 -4.00 12.81
CA GLN A 162 12.09 -3.11 13.40
C GLN A 162 12.28 -1.79 12.63
N TRP A 163 12.63 -1.85 11.34
CA TRP A 163 13.05 -0.67 10.59
C TRP A 163 12.01 -0.21 9.58
N LEU A 164 11.58 -1.07 8.66
CA LEU A 164 10.80 -0.64 7.49
C LEU A 164 9.89 -1.76 6.95
N CYS A 165 8.60 -1.50 6.80
CA CYS A 165 7.69 -2.47 6.20
C CYS A 165 7.94 -2.60 4.70
N ILE A 166 7.92 -1.48 3.95
CA ILE A 166 8.05 -1.49 2.49
C ILE A 166 9.16 -0.52 2.07
N GLY A 167 10.32 -1.05 1.70
CA GLY A 167 11.43 -0.26 1.18
C GLY A 167 11.48 -0.31 -0.34
N ILE A 168 11.35 0.86 -0.98
CA ILE A 168 11.47 1.02 -2.42
C ILE A 168 12.88 1.56 -2.71
N PHE A 169 13.66 0.76 -3.42
CA PHE A 169 15.03 1.09 -3.84
C PHE A 169 15.14 0.93 -5.35
N ALA A 170 14.15 1.48 -6.04
CA ALA A 170 13.94 1.34 -7.47
C ALA A 170 13.18 2.55 -8.01
N ALA A 171 13.51 2.96 -9.21
CA ALA A 171 12.91 4.10 -9.88
C ALA A 171 11.57 3.74 -10.54
N ASP A 172 10.76 4.75 -10.82
CA ASP A 172 9.59 4.67 -11.69
C ASP A 172 8.49 3.72 -11.19
N THR A 173 8.46 3.44 -9.88
CA THR A 173 7.48 2.54 -9.29
C THR A 173 6.07 3.13 -9.27
N ASP A 174 5.08 2.26 -9.40
CA ASP A 174 3.67 2.58 -9.19
C ASP A 174 3.19 1.85 -7.93
N VAL A 175 2.86 2.58 -6.86
CA VAL A 175 2.52 2.02 -5.55
C VAL A 175 1.05 2.27 -5.22
N GLU A 176 0.33 1.23 -4.77
CA GLU A 176 -0.97 1.36 -4.11
C GLU A 176 -1.02 0.51 -2.84
N ILE A 177 -1.33 1.15 -1.71
CA ILE A 177 -1.46 0.58 -0.38
C ILE A 177 -2.84 0.97 0.16
N ARG A 178 -3.69 -0.03 0.35
CA ARG A 178 -5.08 0.17 0.76
C ARG A 178 -5.46 -0.74 1.92
N ASN A 179 -6.29 -0.26 2.84
CA ASN A 179 -6.87 -1.12 3.89
C ASN A 179 -5.81 -1.83 4.76
N CYS A 180 -4.58 -1.32 4.79
CA CYS A 180 -3.47 -1.95 5.50
C CYS A 180 -3.36 -1.41 6.92
N TYR A 181 -2.88 -2.26 7.82
CA TYR A 181 -2.71 -1.92 9.23
C TYR A 181 -1.26 -2.11 9.65
N PHE A 182 -0.59 -0.99 9.97
CA PHE A 182 0.79 -0.95 10.44
C PHE A 182 0.80 -0.74 11.95
N LYS A 183 1.04 -1.81 12.70
CA LYS A 183 0.93 -1.82 14.15
C LYS A 183 2.29 -2.09 14.79
N ASN A 184 2.61 -1.40 15.88
CA ASN A 184 3.78 -1.70 16.72
C ASN A 184 5.11 -1.74 15.95
N GLN A 185 5.26 -0.93 14.90
CA GLN A 185 6.49 -0.85 14.10
C GLN A 185 7.47 0.10 14.78
N HIS A 186 8.58 -0.42 15.31
CA HIS A 186 9.51 0.40 16.07
C HIS A 186 10.89 -0.23 16.23
N ASN A 187 11.86 0.65 16.44
CA ASN A 187 13.20 0.31 16.89
C ASN A 187 13.42 0.89 18.29
N THR A 188 13.85 0.06 19.24
CA THR A 188 14.08 0.49 20.63
C THR A 188 15.21 1.50 20.79
N SER A 189 16.13 1.55 19.83
CA SER A 189 17.34 2.36 19.89
C SER A 189 17.30 3.59 19.01
N ASP A 190 16.32 3.69 18.11
CA ASP A 190 16.24 4.75 17.11
C ASP A 190 14.77 5.14 16.82
N PRO A 191 14.33 6.34 17.22
CA PRO A 191 12.97 6.80 16.97
C PRO A 191 12.68 6.99 15.48
N TYR A 192 13.68 7.11 14.60
CA TYR A 192 13.50 7.31 13.16
C TYR A 192 13.19 6.01 12.40
N ASN A 193 13.15 4.86 13.08
CA ASN A 193 12.95 3.53 12.49
C ASN A 193 11.68 2.88 13.01
N GLY A 194 10.88 2.29 12.10
CA GLY A 194 9.52 1.77 12.35
C GLY A 194 8.53 2.16 11.25
N ARG A 195 8.99 2.23 9.99
CA ARG A 195 8.35 2.96 8.88
C ARG A 195 7.35 2.09 8.12
N ALA A 196 6.29 2.69 7.58
CA ALA A 196 5.39 2.02 6.65
C ALA A 196 6.03 1.90 5.26
N ILE A 197 6.25 3.02 4.57
CA ILE A 197 6.92 3.04 3.26
C ILE A 197 8.04 4.08 3.18
N ASP A 198 9.14 3.71 2.52
CA ASP A 198 10.30 4.57 2.29
C ASP A 198 10.77 4.42 0.84
N PHE A 199 10.72 5.52 0.09
CA PHE A 199 11.13 5.61 -1.32
C PHE A 199 12.62 5.76 -1.52
N ARG A 200 13.38 5.98 -0.43
CA ARG A 200 14.84 6.04 -0.44
C ARG A 200 15.42 6.92 -1.52
N ASP A 201 14.72 8.03 -1.79
CA ASP A 201 15.17 9.09 -2.65
C ASP A 201 15.13 8.68 -4.14
N PHE A 202 14.34 7.65 -4.47
CA PHE A 202 14.04 7.22 -5.84
C PHE A 202 12.73 7.86 -6.34
N HIS A 203 12.74 8.25 -7.62
CA HIS A 203 11.55 8.71 -8.31
C HIS A 203 10.45 7.63 -8.34
N ALA A 204 9.19 8.02 -8.16
CA ALA A 204 8.03 7.14 -8.34
C ALA A 204 6.93 7.80 -9.18
N LYS A 205 6.25 7.01 -10.01
CA LYS A 205 5.14 7.48 -10.84
C LYS A 205 3.87 7.72 -10.05
N LYS A 206 3.68 6.97 -8.97
CA LYS A 206 2.42 7.01 -8.22
C LYS A 206 2.56 6.48 -6.80
N LEU A 207 1.90 7.15 -5.87
CA LEU A 207 1.57 6.64 -4.56
C LEU A 207 0.08 6.80 -4.30
N VAL A 208 -0.60 5.69 -4.03
CA VAL A 208 -1.94 5.68 -3.43
C VAL A 208 -1.83 5.05 -2.04
N PHE A 209 -2.23 5.78 -1.02
CA PHE A 209 -2.22 5.34 0.37
C PHE A 209 -3.59 5.68 0.99
N VAL A 210 -4.53 4.75 0.95
CA VAL A 210 -5.94 5.02 1.27
C VAL A 210 -6.53 4.03 2.27
N ASN A 211 -7.32 4.51 3.25
CA ASN A 211 -7.96 3.66 4.26
C ASN A 211 -6.96 2.80 5.03
N ASN A 212 -5.80 3.35 5.40
CA ASN A 212 -4.81 2.63 6.19
C ASN A 212 -4.72 3.20 7.61
N THR A 213 -4.30 2.34 8.53
CA THR A 213 -3.99 2.74 9.90
C THR A 213 -2.53 2.51 10.22
N MET A 214 -1.88 3.50 10.83
CA MET A 214 -0.66 3.33 11.60
C MET A 214 -0.96 3.51 13.08
N PHE A 215 -0.61 2.52 13.90
CA PHE A 215 -0.91 2.53 15.32
C PHE A 215 0.30 2.12 16.15
N ASN A 216 0.72 3.00 17.07
CA ASN A 216 1.90 2.84 17.92
C ASN A 216 3.16 2.53 17.10
N VAL A 217 3.58 3.51 16.32
CA VAL A 217 4.75 3.39 15.46
C VAL A 217 5.79 4.43 15.84
N ASN A 218 7.04 4.17 15.52
CA ASN A 218 8.08 5.16 15.71
C ASN A 218 7.99 6.29 14.66
N SER A 219 8.21 5.97 13.39
CA SER A 219 8.27 6.89 12.24
C SER A 219 8.28 6.02 11.00
N PHE A 220 7.91 6.36 9.77
CA PHE A 220 7.12 7.43 9.19
C PHE A 220 5.99 6.71 8.43
N MET A 221 4.92 7.40 8.09
CA MET A 221 3.95 6.87 7.14
C MET A 221 4.55 6.79 5.74
N VAL A 222 5.09 7.91 5.28
CA VAL A 222 5.78 8.00 4.00
C VAL A 222 7.10 8.74 4.22
N ARG A 223 8.19 8.15 3.73
CA ARG A 223 9.46 8.85 3.57
C ARG A 223 9.84 8.96 2.10
N GLU A 224 10.06 10.18 1.65
CA GLU A 224 10.75 10.51 0.41
C GLU A 224 11.44 11.89 0.53
N GLU A 225 12.76 11.97 0.55
CA GLU A 225 13.43 13.21 0.95
C GLU A 225 13.89 14.10 -0.20
N TYR A 226 14.29 13.54 -1.34
CA TYR A 226 15.09 14.26 -2.33
C TYR A 226 14.68 14.05 -3.79
N SER A 227 13.59 13.33 -4.04
CA SER A 227 13.04 13.01 -5.34
C SER A 227 11.54 13.34 -5.41
N ILE A 228 10.92 13.01 -6.55
CA ILE A 228 9.53 13.31 -6.87
C ILE A 228 8.70 12.03 -6.91
N ILE A 229 7.46 12.15 -6.44
CA ILE A 229 6.38 11.21 -6.75
C ILE A 229 5.38 11.94 -7.65
N ASP A 230 5.25 11.52 -8.91
CA ASP A 230 4.47 12.24 -9.95
C ASP A 230 2.99 12.46 -9.59
N SER A 231 2.42 11.53 -8.81
CA SER A 231 1.03 11.60 -8.38
C SER A 231 0.82 10.92 -7.04
N VAL A 232 0.36 11.68 -6.05
CA VAL A 232 0.14 11.21 -4.68
C VAL A 232 -1.32 11.37 -4.29
N LEU A 233 -1.91 10.30 -3.77
CA LEU A 233 -3.22 10.28 -3.13
C LEU A 233 -3.10 9.63 -1.75
N ILE A 234 -3.25 10.42 -0.70
CA ILE A 234 -3.23 9.99 0.69
C ILE A 234 -4.53 10.42 1.33
N GLU A 235 -5.45 9.49 1.49
CA GLU A 235 -6.83 9.82 1.85
C GLU A 235 -7.43 8.85 2.83
N HIS A 236 -8.18 9.36 3.82
CA HIS A 236 -8.79 8.54 4.86
C HIS A 236 -7.80 7.61 5.55
N ASN A 237 -6.68 8.12 6.06
CA ASN A 237 -5.75 7.33 6.87
C ASN A 237 -5.77 7.80 8.32
N SER A 238 -5.54 6.88 9.26
CA SER A 238 -5.40 7.18 10.69
C SER A 238 -3.96 6.90 11.13
N VAL A 239 -3.26 7.93 11.60
CA VAL A 239 -1.97 7.79 12.31
C VAL A 239 -2.24 8.10 13.78
N VAL A 240 -2.14 7.07 14.62
CA VAL A 240 -2.46 7.14 16.05
C VAL A 240 -1.23 6.71 16.85
N ASN A 241 -0.68 7.63 17.64
CA ASN A 241 0.55 7.47 18.41
C ASN A 241 1.78 7.18 17.52
N ALA A 242 2.41 8.25 17.03
CA ALA A 242 3.67 8.18 16.29
C ALA A 242 4.74 9.09 16.92
N LEU A 243 5.97 8.58 17.04
CA LEU A 243 7.07 9.35 17.65
C LEU A 243 7.49 10.52 16.76
N LYS A 244 7.80 10.28 15.48
CA LYS A 244 8.06 11.38 14.52
C LYS A 244 6.82 11.68 13.69
N TRP A 245 6.93 12.75 12.91
CA TRP A 245 5.92 13.17 11.96
C TRP A 245 5.57 12.04 10.97
N PRO A 246 4.40 12.07 10.30
CA PRO A 246 3.99 11.02 9.38
C PRO A 246 4.67 11.13 8.02
N PHE A 247 5.03 12.33 7.57
CA PHE A 247 5.57 12.59 6.24
C PHE A 247 7.00 13.11 6.30
N GLN A 248 7.98 12.23 6.18
CA GLN A 248 9.32 12.68 5.84
C GLN A 248 9.38 12.84 4.32
N TYR A 249 8.51 13.72 3.81
CA TYR A 249 8.30 13.96 2.39
C TYR A 249 7.99 15.44 2.14
N ARG A 250 8.88 16.10 1.38
CA ARG A 250 8.94 17.57 1.31
C ARG A 250 8.68 18.11 -0.10
N TYR A 251 9.07 17.37 -1.13
CA TYR A 251 8.97 17.78 -2.54
C TYR A 251 7.71 17.24 -3.23
N HIS A 252 6.56 17.68 -2.72
CA HIS A 252 5.27 17.35 -3.31
C HIS A 252 5.03 18.15 -4.59
N SER A 253 5.00 17.52 -5.76
CA SER A 253 4.68 18.21 -7.03
C SER A 253 3.18 18.19 -7.32
N ASN A 254 2.54 17.04 -7.12
CA ASN A 254 1.14 16.78 -7.40
C ASN A 254 0.58 15.81 -6.36
N SER A 255 -0.12 16.33 -5.36
CA SER A 255 -0.48 15.57 -4.16
C SER A 255 -1.82 15.99 -3.58
N ARG A 256 -2.68 15.01 -3.31
CA ARG A 256 -3.82 15.16 -2.41
C ARG A 256 -3.54 14.40 -1.12
N ILE A 257 -3.54 15.11 0.00
CA ILE A 257 -3.42 14.57 1.35
C ILE A 257 -4.65 15.07 2.11
N ALA A 258 -5.75 14.33 2.08
CA ALA A 258 -7.03 14.82 2.59
C ALA A 258 -7.73 13.81 3.49
N ASN A 259 -8.63 14.31 4.34
CA ASN A 259 -9.48 13.46 5.17
C ASN A 259 -8.71 12.50 6.10
N ASN A 260 -7.47 12.83 6.49
CA ASN A 260 -6.65 11.98 7.37
C ASN A 260 -6.75 12.43 8.84
N LEU A 261 -6.60 11.47 9.76
CA LEU A 261 -6.54 11.70 11.20
C LEU A 261 -5.10 11.50 11.71
N PHE A 262 -4.55 12.52 12.35
CA PHE A 262 -3.23 12.50 13.00
C PHE A 262 -3.39 12.72 14.51
N TYR A 263 -3.50 11.65 15.28
CA TYR A 263 -3.60 11.70 16.74
C TYR A 263 -2.26 11.35 17.36
N ASN A 264 -1.69 12.26 18.16
CA ASN A 264 -0.37 12.10 18.77
C ASN A 264 0.71 11.73 17.74
N SER A 265 0.63 12.31 16.54
CA SER A 265 1.63 12.11 15.49
C SER A 265 2.67 13.21 15.57
N HIS A 266 3.96 12.85 15.60
CA HIS A 266 5.07 13.75 15.97
C HIS A 266 5.23 13.99 17.49
N SER A 267 4.92 13.01 18.32
CA SER A 267 4.91 13.18 19.78
C SER A 267 6.29 13.27 20.45
N TYR A 268 7.36 12.82 19.80
CA TYR A 268 8.72 12.84 20.39
C TYR A 268 9.22 14.27 20.63
N GLY A 269 8.72 15.21 19.83
CA GLY A 269 9.13 16.61 19.84
C GLY A 269 10.57 16.84 19.38
N GLU A 270 10.92 18.10 19.17
CA GLU A 270 12.23 18.52 18.70
C GLU A 270 12.98 19.40 19.71
N THR A 271 14.25 19.06 19.96
CA THR A 271 15.18 19.96 20.66
C THR A 271 15.61 21.13 19.76
N ALA A 272 16.28 22.13 20.34
CA ALA A 272 16.85 23.22 19.55
C ALA A 272 17.86 22.73 18.48
N ASP A 273 18.65 21.69 18.81
CA ASP A 273 19.62 21.10 17.89
C ASP A 273 18.90 20.29 16.79
N ASP A 274 17.86 19.54 17.18
CA ASP A 274 17.00 18.80 16.24
C ASP A 274 16.45 19.72 15.15
N ILE A 275 15.86 20.86 15.55
CA ILE A 275 15.26 21.85 14.65
C ILE A 275 16.26 22.35 13.60
N THR A 276 17.50 22.64 14.02
CA THR A 276 18.53 23.16 13.10
C THR A 276 19.06 22.12 12.12
N ASP A 277 18.99 20.83 12.49
CA ASP A 277 19.50 19.74 11.66
C ASP A 277 18.43 19.16 10.72
N GLN A 278 17.16 19.19 11.13
CA GLN A 278 16.06 18.54 10.42
C GLN A 278 15.42 19.41 9.33
N ASP A 279 15.37 20.72 9.52
CA ASP A 279 14.69 21.65 8.62
C ASP A 279 15.65 22.67 8.02
N ILE A 280 15.53 22.91 6.71
CA ILE A 280 16.46 23.78 5.96
C ILE A 280 16.48 25.23 6.45
N ASP A 281 15.40 25.71 7.06
CA ASP A 281 15.29 27.06 7.60
C ASP A 281 15.38 27.11 9.14
N GLY A 282 15.67 25.97 9.79
CA GLY A 282 15.67 25.87 11.24
C GLY A 282 14.30 26.11 11.86
N LEU A 283 13.24 25.64 11.20
CA LEU A 283 11.86 25.66 11.71
C LEU A 283 11.49 24.32 12.33
N LEU A 284 10.51 24.30 13.24
CA LEU A 284 9.90 23.05 13.68
C LEU A 284 9.34 22.28 12.49
N PHE A 285 9.49 20.96 12.53
CA PHE A 285 8.92 20.06 11.56
C PHE A 285 7.41 19.91 11.84
N GLY A 286 6.59 20.29 10.88
CA GLY A 286 5.14 20.08 11.00
C GLY A 286 4.78 18.60 10.87
N VAL A 287 3.57 18.24 11.31
CA VAL A 287 2.91 16.98 10.85
C VAL A 287 2.94 16.91 9.31
N ILE A 288 2.74 18.05 8.65
CA ILE A 288 2.99 18.26 7.24
C ILE A 288 4.05 19.37 7.11
N ASN A 289 5.10 19.12 6.32
CA ASN A 289 6.13 20.10 6.02
C ASN A 289 6.38 20.15 4.51
N LEU A 290 6.36 21.35 3.94
CA LEU A 290 6.69 21.60 2.54
C LEU A 290 7.94 22.46 2.43
N GLU A 291 8.73 22.15 1.42
CA GLU A 291 9.87 22.95 0.98
C GLU A 291 9.66 23.39 -0.49
N PRO A 292 10.26 24.51 -0.93
CA PRO A 292 10.44 24.79 -2.34
C PRO A 292 11.21 23.65 -3.01
N ILE A 293 10.79 23.21 -4.20
CA ILE A 293 11.53 22.18 -4.92
C ILE A 293 12.81 22.83 -5.49
N PRO A 294 14.01 22.26 -5.25
CA PRO A 294 15.26 22.77 -5.79
C PRO A 294 15.24 22.87 -7.33
N SER A 295 15.94 23.85 -7.90
CA SER A 295 15.89 24.11 -9.36
C SER A 295 16.40 22.96 -10.21
N ASP A 296 17.39 22.22 -9.73
CA ASP A 296 17.91 21.02 -10.38
C ASP A 296 16.89 19.88 -10.39
N VAL A 297 16.13 19.71 -9.31
CA VAL A 297 15.02 18.74 -9.25
C VAL A 297 13.86 19.18 -10.16
N LEU A 298 13.53 20.48 -10.19
CA LEU A 298 12.53 21.02 -11.11
C LEU A 298 12.91 20.76 -12.58
N ASP A 299 14.17 21.03 -12.95
CA ASP A 299 14.68 20.82 -14.30
C ASP A 299 14.70 19.33 -14.66
N GLU A 300 15.12 18.46 -13.73
CA GLU A 300 15.17 16.99 -13.93
C GLU A 300 13.80 16.41 -14.26
N PHE A 301 12.76 16.81 -13.53
CA PHE A 301 11.40 16.28 -13.68
C PHE A 301 10.49 17.16 -14.54
N ASN A 302 11.05 18.20 -15.19
CA ASN A 302 10.32 19.17 -16.01
C ASN A 302 9.08 19.76 -15.29
N LEU A 303 9.31 20.20 -14.05
CA LEU A 303 8.31 20.79 -13.16
C LEU A 303 8.47 22.31 -13.11
N VAL A 304 7.37 23.00 -12.78
CA VAL A 304 7.37 24.43 -12.49
C VAL A 304 6.83 24.63 -11.07
N GLU A 305 7.62 25.25 -10.20
CA GLU A 305 7.30 25.38 -8.76
C GLU A 305 5.93 26.03 -8.51
N ASN A 306 5.57 27.07 -9.27
CA ASN A 306 4.28 27.77 -9.11
C ASN A 306 3.11 27.02 -9.78
N GLU A 307 3.36 25.93 -10.50
CA GLU A 307 2.32 25.10 -11.14
C GLU A 307 2.04 23.79 -10.38
N ARG A 308 2.68 23.59 -9.22
CA ARG A 308 2.41 22.47 -8.30
C ARG A 308 0.91 22.37 -7.99
N ARG A 309 0.40 21.14 -7.88
CA ARG A 309 -1.02 20.85 -7.60
C ARG A 309 -1.16 20.18 -6.24
N LEU A 310 -1.58 20.91 -5.22
CA LEU A 310 -1.59 20.43 -3.84
C LEU A 310 -2.97 20.58 -3.22
N ASP A 311 -3.46 19.54 -2.57
CA ASP A 311 -4.71 19.60 -1.81
C ASP A 311 -4.54 18.89 -0.47
N PHE A 312 -4.24 19.68 0.56
CA PHE A 312 -3.95 19.19 1.91
C PHE A 312 -5.12 19.44 2.87
N SER A 313 -6.34 19.36 2.35
CA SER A 313 -7.56 19.82 3.01
C SER A 313 -8.19 18.76 3.93
N HIS A 314 -9.05 19.20 4.86
CA HIS A 314 -9.92 18.35 5.68
C HIS A 314 -9.19 17.28 6.52
N ASN A 315 -7.93 17.53 6.89
CA ASN A 315 -7.22 16.68 7.84
C ASN A 315 -7.54 17.11 9.27
N ASN A 316 -7.48 16.18 10.23
CA ASN A 316 -7.53 16.50 11.65
C ASN A 316 -6.20 16.17 12.32
N TRP A 317 -5.68 17.06 13.16
CA TRP A 317 -4.55 16.76 14.03
C TRP A 317 -4.88 17.04 15.48
N TYR A 318 -4.41 16.22 16.40
CA TYR A 318 -4.62 16.46 17.83
C TYR A 318 -3.50 15.85 18.66
N PHE A 319 -3.10 16.58 19.71
CA PHE A 319 -2.20 16.09 20.74
C PHE A 319 -2.94 16.08 22.08
N SER A 320 -2.92 14.92 22.72
CA SER A 320 -3.40 14.68 24.07
C SER A 320 -2.73 15.57 25.13
N GLN A 321 -3.25 15.51 26.35
CA GLN A 321 -2.60 16.20 27.46
C GLN A 321 -1.31 15.51 27.90
N GLU A 322 -1.24 14.18 27.83
CA GLU A 322 -0.08 13.40 28.28
C GLU A 322 1.16 13.67 27.40
N VAL A 323 0.99 13.88 26.09
CA VAL A 323 2.06 14.33 25.20
C VAL A 323 2.49 15.77 25.51
N LYS A 324 1.53 16.68 25.75
CA LYS A 324 1.84 18.08 26.11
C LYS A 324 2.56 18.19 27.45
N ASP A 325 2.19 17.35 28.41
CA ASP A 325 2.86 17.26 29.71
C ASP A 325 4.29 16.75 29.55
N TYR A 326 4.50 15.76 28.68
CA TYR A 326 5.85 15.30 28.29
C TYR A 326 6.68 16.43 27.67
N TRP A 327 6.13 17.19 26.73
CA TRP A 327 6.86 18.32 26.15
C TRP A 327 7.22 19.37 27.19
N THR A 328 6.29 19.71 28.08
CA THR A 328 6.52 20.62 29.20
C THR A 328 7.61 20.12 30.14
N GLU A 329 7.58 18.84 30.51
CA GLU A 329 8.60 18.17 31.35
C GLU A 329 10.01 18.36 30.80
N PHE A 330 10.14 18.34 29.48
CA PHE A 330 11.41 18.32 28.77
C PHE A 330 11.80 19.65 28.09
N GLY A 331 10.99 20.69 28.27
CA GLY A 331 11.20 22.02 27.67
C GLY A 331 11.14 22.00 26.14
N LEU A 332 10.31 21.13 25.57
CA LEU A 332 10.07 21.02 24.14
C LEU A 332 8.96 21.98 23.70
N PRO A 333 9.02 22.54 22.49
CA PRO A 333 7.89 23.26 21.91
C PRO A 333 6.74 22.29 21.59
N GLU A 334 5.53 22.83 21.47
CA GLU A 334 4.42 22.09 20.89
C GLU A 334 4.61 22.00 19.37
N GLU A 335 4.48 20.79 18.83
CA GLU A 335 4.69 20.57 17.41
C GLU A 335 3.51 21.08 16.57
N PRO A 336 3.75 21.81 15.46
CA PRO A 336 2.68 22.37 14.66
C PRO A 336 2.11 21.36 13.66
N PHE A 337 0.91 21.61 13.16
CA PHE A 337 0.41 20.89 11.97
C PHE A 337 1.25 21.22 10.73
N MET A 338 1.54 22.50 10.54
CA MET A 338 2.38 23.04 9.49
C MET A 338 3.22 24.17 10.08
N ASN A 339 4.50 24.23 9.73
CA ASN A 339 5.34 25.36 10.11
C ASN A 339 5.05 26.61 9.27
N SER A 340 5.68 27.73 9.63
CA SER A 340 5.43 29.03 8.98
C SER A 340 5.70 29.00 7.48
N ARG A 341 6.79 28.37 7.02
CA ARG A 341 7.10 28.24 5.60
C ARG A 341 6.00 27.49 4.84
N THR A 342 5.55 26.37 5.39
CA THR A 342 4.49 25.58 4.77
C THR A 342 3.18 26.38 4.68
N MET A 343 2.85 27.13 5.73
CA MET A 343 1.70 28.04 5.73
C MET A 343 1.85 29.17 4.70
N ASP A 344 3.04 29.76 4.58
CA ASP A 344 3.32 30.81 3.60
C ASP A 344 3.19 30.31 2.15
N ILE A 345 3.59 29.05 1.88
CA ILE A 345 3.37 28.42 0.57
C ILE A 345 1.87 28.41 0.24
N PHE A 346 1.00 27.97 1.15
CA PHE A 346 -0.45 27.94 0.93
C PHE A 346 -1.12 29.32 0.89
N ALA A 347 -0.46 30.35 1.43
CA ALA A 347 -0.94 31.73 1.42
C ALA A 347 -0.52 32.52 0.17
N ASP A 348 0.34 31.97 -0.69
CA ASP A 348 0.84 32.64 -1.89
C ASP A 348 -0.19 32.60 -3.04
N ASP A 349 -0.85 33.74 -3.28
CA ASP A 349 -1.83 33.93 -4.36
C ASP A 349 -1.26 33.65 -5.78
N ASN A 350 0.07 33.57 -5.94
CA ASN A 350 0.69 33.22 -7.22
C ASN A 350 0.68 31.71 -7.51
N ARG A 351 0.16 30.89 -6.59
CA ARG A 351 0.06 29.42 -6.71
C ARG A 351 -1.41 29.01 -6.79
N PRO A 352 -2.05 29.06 -7.98
CA PRO A 352 -3.51 28.91 -8.09
C PRO A 352 -4.03 27.48 -7.83
N ASN A 353 -3.15 26.47 -7.81
CA ASN A 353 -3.51 25.05 -7.78
C ASN A 353 -3.21 24.39 -6.41
N ILE A 354 -3.03 25.18 -5.36
CA ILE A 354 -2.77 24.65 -4.02
C ILE A 354 -3.89 25.05 -3.05
N THR A 355 -4.25 24.16 -2.14
CA THR A 355 -5.28 24.40 -1.11
C THR A 355 -4.99 23.61 0.16
N ASN A 356 -5.31 24.20 1.31
CA ASN A 356 -5.29 23.58 2.63
C ASN A 356 -6.46 24.16 3.45
N THR A 357 -7.68 23.72 3.14
CA THR A 357 -8.90 24.24 3.77
C THR A 357 -9.59 23.15 4.58
N GLY A 358 -10.47 23.52 5.52
CA GLY A 358 -11.29 22.53 6.26
C GLY A 358 -10.54 21.65 7.26
N SER A 359 -9.21 21.75 7.36
CA SER A 359 -8.44 21.02 8.37
C SER A 359 -8.76 21.52 9.79
N THR A 360 -8.79 20.62 10.77
CA THR A 360 -9.26 20.89 12.14
C THR A 360 -8.27 20.41 13.21
N ASN A 361 -8.34 21.01 14.40
CA ASN A 361 -7.64 20.54 15.59
C ASN A 361 -8.66 20.14 16.65
N GLU A 362 -9.26 18.96 16.48
CA GLU A 362 -10.29 18.46 17.36
C GLU A 362 -9.92 17.10 17.95
N GLU A 363 -10.26 16.93 19.23
CA GLU A 363 -10.11 15.66 19.91
C GLU A 363 -11.09 14.63 19.33
N PRO A 364 -10.64 13.45 18.87
CA PRO A 364 -11.55 12.45 18.30
C PRO A 364 -12.60 11.93 19.28
N MET A 365 -12.27 11.84 20.57
CA MET A 365 -13.09 11.16 21.57
C MET A 365 -13.30 9.68 21.20
N PHE A 366 -12.19 8.93 21.10
CA PHE A 366 -12.20 7.49 20.77
C PHE A 366 -13.14 6.71 21.70
N VAL A 367 -13.93 5.80 21.11
CA VAL A 367 -15.00 5.06 21.81
C VAL A 367 -14.46 4.27 23.00
N ASN A 368 -13.30 3.62 22.82
CA ASN A 368 -12.70 2.73 23.81
C ASN A 368 -11.27 3.13 24.17
N GLY A 369 -11.03 4.42 24.45
CA GLY A 369 -9.81 4.97 25.07
C GLY A 369 -8.56 4.14 24.79
N VAL A 370 -7.95 4.35 23.62
CA VAL A 370 -6.95 3.45 23.05
C VAL A 370 -5.62 3.58 23.82
N ASN A 371 -5.56 2.92 24.98
CA ASN A 371 -4.53 3.05 26.02
C ASN A 371 -3.18 2.42 25.67
N ALA A 372 -2.50 2.95 24.65
CA ALA A 372 -1.07 2.71 24.42
C ALA A 372 -0.22 3.99 24.51
N GLU A 373 -0.87 5.13 24.69
CA GLU A 373 -0.21 6.41 24.82
C GLU A 373 0.77 6.45 26.01
N ASP A 374 0.38 5.94 27.17
CA ASP A 374 1.25 5.86 28.36
C ASP A 374 2.55 5.10 28.07
N LEU A 375 2.46 4.03 27.26
CA LEU A 375 3.63 3.24 26.86
C LEU A 375 4.53 4.02 25.91
N MET A 376 3.93 4.75 24.96
CA MET A 376 4.66 5.66 24.08
C MET A 376 5.39 6.72 24.89
N VAL A 377 4.71 7.47 25.76
CA VAL A 377 5.31 8.54 26.56
C VAL A 377 6.39 7.98 27.50
N THR A 378 6.17 6.80 28.10
CA THR A 378 7.19 6.12 28.90
C THR A 378 8.43 5.78 28.08
N PHE A 379 8.26 5.31 26.84
CA PHE A 379 9.37 5.06 25.91
C PHE A 379 10.15 6.35 25.61
N MET A 380 9.44 7.44 25.29
CA MET A 380 10.04 8.74 24.98
C MET A 380 10.83 9.31 26.17
N ARG A 381 10.28 9.25 27.39
CA ARG A 381 10.97 9.63 28.64
C ARG A 381 12.28 8.88 28.83
N LYS A 382 12.24 7.55 28.69
CA LYS A 382 13.45 6.71 28.85
C LYS A 382 14.50 7.00 27.79
N ARG A 383 14.10 7.22 26.54
CA ARG A 383 15.00 7.62 25.44
C ARG A 383 15.70 8.93 25.76
N ARG A 384 14.95 9.98 26.10
CA ARG A 384 15.52 11.32 26.36
C ARG A 384 16.41 11.35 27.60
N ASN A 385 16.14 10.50 28.58
CA ASN A 385 16.96 10.32 29.78
C ASN A 385 18.11 9.30 29.62
N ASN A 386 18.34 8.73 28.43
CA ASN A 386 19.36 7.70 28.17
C ASN A 386 19.28 6.48 29.10
N GLN A 387 18.07 6.07 29.50
CA GLN A 387 17.84 4.99 30.47
C GLN A 387 17.71 3.59 29.83
N GLY A 388 18.00 3.47 28.53
CA GLY A 388 17.64 2.31 27.73
C GLY A 388 16.13 2.19 27.53
N SER A 389 15.71 1.73 26.35
CA SER A 389 14.28 1.64 26.04
C SER A 389 13.89 0.20 25.74
N LEU A 390 12.75 -0.20 26.28
CA LEU A 390 12.12 -1.48 26.00
C LEU A 390 11.22 -1.35 24.76
N PRO A 391 10.93 -2.46 24.07
CA PRO A 391 10.00 -2.39 22.96
C PRO A 391 8.61 -2.00 23.48
N TRP A 392 7.90 -1.14 22.75
CA TRP A 392 6.63 -0.52 23.17
C TRP A 392 5.56 -0.76 22.10
N GLY A 393 4.31 -0.57 22.45
CA GLY A 393 3.18 -0.83 21.57
C GLY A 393 2.02 -1.48 22.30
N PHE A 394 0.89 -1.60 21.61
CA PHE A 394 -0.31 -2.22 22.16
C PHE A 394 -0.26 -3.74 22.02
N ASP A 395 -0.34 -4.43 23.14
CA ASP A 395 -0.26 -5.89 23.24
C ASP A 395 -1.25 -6.36 24.31
N ALA A 396 -2.47 -6.72 23.90
CA ALA A 396 -3.57 -6.98 24.83
C ALA A 396 -3.41 -8.30 25.60
N ASP A 397 -2.79 -9.31 24.99
CA ASP A 397 -2.51 -10.60 25.61
C ASP A 397 -1.11 -10.66 26.25
N GLY A 398 -0.28 -9.64 26.01
CA GLY A 398 1.10 -9.56 26.50
C GLY A 398 2.04 -10.53 25.80
N ASN A 399 1.62 -11.07 24.65
CA ASN A 399 2.34 -12.07 23.89
C ASN A 399 2.50 -11.68 22.41
N ARG A 400 3.61 -10.99 22.13
CA ARG A 400 4.10 -10.62 20.79
C ARG A 400 4.25 -11.75 19.77
N ILE A 401 4.10 -13.00 20.17
CA ILE A 401 4.24 -14.17 19.31
C ILE A 401 2.88 -14.62 18.76
N THR A 402 1.81 -14.47 19.54
CA THR A 402 0.48 -14.91 19.15
C THR A 402 -0.29 -13.78 18.51
N LEU A 403 -0.96 -14.07 17.40
CA LEU A 403 -1.92 -13.15 16.83
C LEU A 403 -3.11 -13.02 17.78
N THR A 404 -3.35 -11.81 18.29
CA THR A 404 -4.63 -11.46 18.91
C THR A 404 -5.66 -11.24 17.80
N TRP A 405 -6.71 -12.06 17.77
CA TRP A 405 -7.79 -11.99 16.77
C TRP A 405 -9.16 -12.30 17.39
N PRO A 406 -10.26 -11.63 16.99
CA PRO A 406 -10.30 -10.45 16.11
C PRO A 406 -9.49 -9.29 16.68
N ILE A 407 -9.20 -8.30 15.85
CA ILE A 407 -8.54 -7.06 16.28
C ILE A 407 -9.37 -6.46 17.42
N VAL A 408 -8.74 -6.21 18.56
CA VAL A 408 -9.41 -5.75 19.79
C VAL A 408 -9.33 -4.23 19.96
N GLU A 409 -8.41 -3.61 19.22
CA GLU A 409 -8.33 -2.18 19.06
C GLU A 409 -9.59 -1.64 18.39
N ASP A 410 -10.01 -0.45 18.81
CA ASP A 410 -11.12 0.26 18.22
C ASP A 410 -10.76 1.74 18.13
N LEU A 411 -10.36 2.16 16.93
CA LEU A 411 -10.05 3.57 16.64
C LEU A 411 -11.27 4.35 16.16
N ALA A 412 -12.48 3.79 16.26
CA ALA A 412 -13.70 4.57 16.06
C ALA A 412 -13.83 5.63 17.17
N TYR A 413 -14.55 6.70 16.87
CA TYR A 413 -14.64 7.84 17.74
C TYR A 413 -16.02 8.52 17.71
N THR A 414 -16.25 9.43 18.64
CA THR A 414 -17.59 10.01 18.89
C THR A 414 -17.71 11.50 18.59
N ASN A 415 -16.61 12.20 18.27
CA ASN A 415 -16.67 13.61 17.89
C ASN A 415 -17.53 13.82 16.62
N ALA A 416 -18.65 14.52 16.79
CA ALA A 416 -19.64 14.74 15.73
C ALA A 416 -19.12 15.54 14.54
N ASN A 417 -18.19 16.49 14.74
CA ASN A 417 -17.61 17.26 13.64
C ASN A 417 -16.72 16.37 12.77
N LEU A 418 -15.90 15.53 13.41
CA LEU A 418 -14.99 14.63 12.69
C LEU A 418 -15.73 13.51 11.96
N LEU A 419 -16.85 13.02 12.51
CA LEU A 419 -17.69 11.98 11.89
C LEU A 419 -18.26 12.38 10.53
N THR A 420 -18.30 13.68 10.21
CA THR A 420 -18.71 14.22 8.91
C THR A 420 -17.71 15.26 8.38
N GLY A 421 -16.47 15.21 8.85
CA GLY A 421 -15.47 16.26 8.65
C GLY A 421 -14.71 16.15 7.31
N GLY A 422 -14.76 14.97 6.68
CA GLY A 422 -14.20 14.78 5.34
C GLY A 422 -14.89 15.67 4.32
N ASP A 423 -14.18 16.08 3.27
CA ASP A 423 -14.76 16.89 2.19
C ASP A 423 -15.84 16.17 1.37
N ASP A 424 -15.95 14.85 1.56
CA ASP A 424 -16.97 13.94 1.05
C ASP A 424 -18.08 13.63 2.06
N GLY A 425 -18.03 14.21 3.27
CA GLY A 425 -18.99 13.99 4.35
C GLY A 425 -18.81 12.68 5.12
N TYR A 426 -17.73 11.92 4.87
CA TYR A 426 -17.37 10.75 5.65
C TYR A 426 -16.55 11.11 6.90
N PRO A 427 -16.40 10.17 7.86
CA PRO A 427 -15.49 10.35 8.98
C PRO A 427 -14.06 10.64 8.51
N VAL A 428 -13.40 11.60 9.17
CA VAL A 428 -11.96 11.86 8.99
C VAL A 428 -11.15 10.68 9.54
N GLY A 429 -10.17 10.20 8.78
CA GLY A 429 -9.35 9.04 9.11
C GLY A 429 -9.80 7.75 8.40
N ASP A 430 -9.21 6.63 8.81
CA ASP A 430 -9.45 5.30 8.24
C ASP A 430 -10.90 4.83 8.42
N LEU A 431 -11.59 4.66 7.28
CA LEU A 431 -13.00 4.25 7.25
C LEU A 431 -13.24 2.80 7.66
N ASN A 432 -12.19 1.97 7.78
CA ASN A 432 -12.32 0.60 8.28
C ASN A 432 -12.82 0.53 9.73
N TRP A 433 -12.62 1.60 10.53
CA TRP A 433 -13.10 1.66 11.91
C TRP A 433 -14.58 1.99 12.04
N PHE A 434 -15.24 2.37 10.94
CA PHE A 434 -16.65 2.76 10.93
C PHE A 434 -17.44 1.72 10.14
N PRO A 435 -18.25 0.87 10.80
CA PRO A 435 -18.95 -0.23 10.15
C PRO A 435 -19.71 0.20 8.88
N GLY A 436 -19.32 -0.38 7.74
CA GLY A 436 -19.93 -0.14 6.42
C GLY A 436 -19.56 1.17 5.73
N LYS A 437 -18.79 2.07 6.36
CA LYS A 437 -18.45 3.37 5.76
C LYS A 437 -17.43 3.26 4.65
N ARG A 438 -16.43 2.39 4.79
CA ARG A 438 -15.49 2.12 3.70
C ARG A 438 -16.21 1.60 2.46
N GLU A 439 -17.09 0.61 2.61
CA GLU A 439 -17.82 0.04 1.48
C GLU A 439 -18.72 1.08 0.81
N GLN A 440 -19.42 1.92 1.59
CA GLN A 440 -20.21 3.03 1.07
C GLN A 440 -19.35 4.02 0.28
N TRP A 441 -18.21 4.41 0.85
CA TRP A 441 -17.27 5.34 0.22
C TRP A 441 -16.66 4.77 -1.06
N GLU A 442 -16.24 3.50 -1.06
CA GLU A 442 -15.70 2.83 -2.25
C GLU A 442 -16.77 2.72 -3.35
N ASP A 443 -18.02 2.38 -3.01
CA ASP A 443 -19.13 2.33 -3.97
C ASP A 443 -19.41 3.72 -4.55
N GLU A 444 -19.48 4.76 -3.71
CA GLU A 444 -19.69 6.14 -4.15
C GLU A 444 -18.52 6.66 -4.98
N PHE A 445 -17.28 6.41 -4.57
CA PHE A 445 -16.08 6.77 -5.32
C PHE A 445 -16.05 6.09 -6.68
N LEU A 446 -16.35 4.78 -6.76
CA LEU A 446 -16.42 4.05 -8.03
C LEU A 446 -17.55 4.56 -8.94
N THR A 447 -18.65 5.07 -8.37
CA THR A 447 -19.70 5.74 -9.15
C THR A 447 -19.35 7.19 -9.52
N ALA A 448 -18.57 7.90 -8.70
CA ALA A 448 -18.09 9.26 -8.93
C ALA A 448 -16.95 9.34 -9.95
N VAL A 449 -16.24 8.23 -10.19
CA VAL A 449 -15.25 8.08 -11.28
C VAL A 449 -15.91 8.16 -12.67
N ASP A 450 -17.25 8.07 -12.78
CA ASP A 450 -17.96 8.41 -14.01
C ASP A 450 -18.10 9.95 -14.22
N ASP A 451 -17.87 10.78 -13.18
CA ASP A 451 -18.19 12.21 -13.23
C ASP A 451 -17.06 13.20 -12.86
N LYS A 452 -15.90 12.80 -12.31
CA LYS A 452 -14.78 13.75 -12.10
C LYS A 452 -13.37 13.16 -12.26
N LYS A 453 -12.80 13.27 -13.46
CA LYS A 453 -11.35 13.30 -13.74
C LYS A 453 -11.10 14.06 -15.07
N PRO A 454 -9.92 14.68 -15.25
CA PRO A 454 -9.69 15.91 -16.03
C PRO A 454 -10.22 15.81 -17.46
N ASN A 455 -10.82 16.90 -17.96
CA ASN A 455 -11.40 17.09 -19.31
C ASN A 455 -11.11 15.93 -20.26
N SER A 456 -11.89 14.86 -20.14
CA SER A 456 -11.68 13.70 -20.98
C SER A 456 -12.29 14.00 -22.33
N THR A 457 -11.47 13.91 -23.37
CA THR A 457 -11.90 13.99 -24.77
C THR A 457 -12.98 12.96 -25.09
N ILE A 458 -13.13 11.90 -24.29
CA ILE A 458 -14.13 10.82 -24.46
C ILE A 458 -15.06 10.76 -23.23
N THR A 459 -16.37 10.88 -23.46
CA THR A 459 -17.40 10.72 -22.43
C THR A 459 -18.54 9.81 -22.91
N GLY A 460 -19.46 9.44 -22.00
CA GLY A 460 -20.73 8.77 -22.37
C GLY A 460 -20.58 7.42 -23.08
N ILE A 461 -19.60 6.60 -22.67
CA ILE A 461 -19.34 5.33 -23.36
C ILE A 461 -20.39 4.27 -23.04
N LYS A 462 -20.89 3.56 -24.07
CA LYS A 462 -21.86 2.48 -23.89
C LYS A 462 -21.69 1.41 -24.97
N ALA A 463 -21.98 0.16 -24.63
CA ALA A 463 -22.02 -0.94 -25.59
C ALA A 463 -23.41 -1.59 -25.60
N PHE A 464 -24.01 -1.74 -26.79
CA PHE A 464 -25.31 -2.41 -26.94
C PHE A 464 -25.42 -3.16 -28.27
N PRO A 465 -26.15 -4.30 -28.32
CA PRO A 465 -26.70 -5.01 -27.16
C PRO A 465 -25.57 -5.61 -26.30
N ASN A 466 -25.81 -5.74 -25.00
CA ASN A 466 -24.93 -6.48 -24.08
C ASN A 466 -25.83 -7.25 -23.11
N PRO A 467 -25.95 -8.59 -23.20
CA PRO A 467 -25.10 -9.52 -23.95
C PRO A 467 -25.21 -9.43 -25.49
N ILE A 468 -24.12 -9.77 -26.18
CA ILE A 468 -23.95 -9.70 -27.64
C ILE A 468 -24.06 -11.10 -28.25
N SER A 469 -24.87 -11.26 -29.29
CA SER A 469 -24.94 -12.51 -30.06
C SER A 469 -24.22 -12.47 -31.41
N LYS A 470 -24.04 -11.28 -32.00
CA LYS A 470 -23.42 -11.13 -33.33
C LYS A 470 -22.48 -9.93 -33.41
N GLU A 471 -23.03 -8.75 -33.15
CA GLU A 471 -22.35 -7.47 -33.26
C GLU A 471 -22.71 -6.58 -32.08
N VAL A 472 -21.80 -5.68 -31.74
CA VAL A 472 -21.96 -4.68 -30.69
C VAL A 472 -21.78 -3.30 -31.29
N THR A 473 -22.65 -2.38 -30.95
CA THR A 473 -22.47 -0.95 -31.19
C THR A 473 -21.85 -0.33 -29.96
N ILE A 474 -20.71 0.33 -30.14
CA ILE A 474 -20.01 1.10 -29.12
C ILE A 474 -20.32 2.56 -29.37
N GLN A 475 -21.09 3.14 -28.45
CA GLN A 475 -21.41 4.55 -28.40
C GLN A 475 -20.38 5.28 -27.55
N TYR A 476 -19.97 6.48 -27.97
CA TYR A 476 -19.13 7.40 -27.21
C TYR A 476 -19.38 8.84 -27.67
N ASN A 477 -19.11 9.81 -26.81
CA ASN A 477 -19.14 11.23 -27.13
C ASN A 477 -17.70 11.79 -27.13
N LEU A 478 -17.39 12.61 -28.13
CA LEU A 478 -16.15 13.39 -28.17
C LEU A 478 -16.41 14.85 -27.80
N THR A 479 -15.62 15.41 -26.89
CA THR A 479 -15.71 16.83 -26.49
C THR A 479 -14.91 17.76 -27.40
N GLU A 480 -14.09 17.21 -28.30
CA GLU A 480 -13.33 17.90 -29.36
C GLU A 480 -13.05 16.92 -30.51
N ALA A 481 -12.63 17.42 -31.67
CA ALA A 481 -12.31 16.54 -32.79
C ALA A 481 -10.96 15.83 -32.56
N ALA A 482 -10.91 14.50 -32.73
CA ALA A 482 -9.72 13.71 -32.43
C ALA A 482 -9.66 12.35 -33.16
N ASP A 483 -8.48 11.75 -33.18
CA ASP A 483 -8.29 10.36 -33.62
C ASP A 483 -8.74 9.39 -32.51
N VAL A 484 -9.56 8.40 -32.86
CA VAL A 484 -10.11 7.41 -31.93
C VAL A 484 -9.62 6.01 -32.27
N THR A 485 -9.19 5.28 -31.25
CA THR A 485 -8.92 3.84 -31.35
C THR A 485 -9.85 3.07 -30.43
N ILE A 486 -10.57 2.11 -30.99
CA ILE A 486 -11.40 1.15 -30.25
C ILE A 486 -10.76 -0.23 -30.33
N SER A 487 -10.38 -0.79 -29.20
CA SER A 487 -9.84 -2.14 -29.10
C SER A 487 -10.81 -3.06 -28.36
N ILE A 488 -11.05 -4.27 -28.86
CA ILE A 488 -11.65 -5.35 -28.08
C ILE A 488 -10.52 -6.19 -27.51
N VAL A 489 -10.51 -6.40 -26.20
CA VAL A 489 -9.54 -7.22 -25.49
C VAL A 489 -10.23 -8.36 -24.75
N ASP A 490 -9.55 -9.51 -24.65
CA ASP A 490 -10.00 -10.61 -23.81
C ASP A 490 -9.71 -10.36 -22.31
N ARG A 491 -10.06 -11.32 -21.45
CA ARG A 491 -9.83 -11.22 -20.00
C ARG A 491 -8.36 -11.16 -19.58
N LEU A 492 -7.43 -11.50 -20.47
CA LEU A 492 -5.98 -11.43 -20.24
C LEU A 492 -5.38 -10.14 -20.81
N GLY A 493 -6.21 -9.24 -21.35
CA GLY A 493 -5.79 -7.98 -21.95
C GLY A 493 -5.25 -8.11 -23.38
N ILE A 494 -5.37 -9.29 -23.99
CA ILE A 494 -4.91 -9.50 -25.37
C ILE A 494 -5.91 -8.84 -26.33
N VAL A 495 -5.41 -7.99 -27.22
CA VAL A 495 -6.21 -7.33 -28.26
C VAL A 495 -6.68 -8.36 -29.30
N VAL A 496 -7.98 -8.64 -29.33
CA VAL A 496 -8.62 -9.53 -30.30
C VAL A 496 -9.19 -8.78 -31.50
N HIS A 497 -9.40 -7.47 -31.38
CA HIS A 497 -9.78 -6.60 -32.48
C HIS A 497 -9.37 -5.16 -32.22
N LYS A 498 -9.04 -4.42 -33.28
CA LYS A 498 -8.69 -2.99 -33.20
C LYS A 498 -9.31 -2.26 -34.40
N LEU A 499 -10.00 -1.16 -34.10
CA LEU A 499 -10.56 -0.20 -35.05
C LEU A 499 -9.89 1.16 -34.80
N SER A 500 -9.35 1.77 -35.85
CA SER A 500 -8.75 3.10 -35.82
C SER A 500 -9.55 4.04 -36.72
N LEU A 501 -9.91 5.20 -36.18
CA LEU A 501 -10.81 6.19 -36.78
C LEU A 501 -10.13 7.56 -36.70
N ASP A 502 -9.71 8.06 -37.85
CA ASP A 502 -8.97 9.32 -37.90
C ASP A 502 -9.95 10.52 -37.96
N ASN A 503 -9.60 11.62 -37.29
CA ASN A 503 -10.32 12.91 -37.30
C ASN A 503 -11.84 12.82 -37.06
N GLN A 504 -12.26 12.07 -36.04
CA GLN A 504 -13.65 12.04 -35.61
C GLN A 504 -14.06 13.43 -35.11
N LEU A 505 -15.23 13.93 -35.54
CA LEU A 505 -15.73 15.26 -35.17
C LEU A 505 -16.19 15.30 -33.70
N ILE A 506 -16.30 16.50 -33.13
CA ILE A 506 -16.96 16.69 -31.83
C ILE A 506 -18.42 16.18 -31.86
N GLY A 507 -18.87 15.52 -30.79
CA GLY A 507 -20.24 15.01 -30.64
C GLY A 507 -20.35 13.49 -30.48
N ASP A 508 -21.56 12.98 -30.64
CA ASP A 508 -21.87 11.55 -30.43
C ASP A 508 -21.48 10.68 -31.63
N HIS A 509 -20.88 9.53 -31.33
CA HIS A 509 -20.43 8.53 -32.30
C HIS A 509 -20.96 7.15 -31.95
N ASN A 510 -21.11 6.30 -32.97
CA ASN A 510 -21.56 4.91 -32.83
C ASN A 510 -20.79 4.00 -33.79
N GLU A 511 -20.00 3.10 -33.22
CA GLU A 511 -19.15 2.20 -34.00
C GLU A 511 -19.56 0.75 -33.80
N THR A 512 -19.90 0.07 -34.90
CA THR A 512 -20.43 -1.30 -34.84
C THR A 512 -19.35 -2.32 -35.20
N ILE A 513 -19.08 -3.23 -34.26
CA ILE A 513 -18.08 -4.29 -34.39
C ILE A 513 -18.79 -5.64 -34.42
N ASN A 514 -18.53 -6.42 -35.48
CA ASN A 514 -19.11 -7.75 -35.63
C ASN A 514 -18.22 -8.82 -34.96
N LEU A 515 -18.50 -9.15 -33.70
CA LEU A 515 -17.75 -10.12 -32.91
C LEU A 515 -17.85 -11.55 -33.47
N GLN A 516 -18.97 -11.90 -34.11
CA GLN A 516 -19.13 -13.22 -34.73
C GLN A 516 -18.08 -13.48 -35.83
N LYS A 517 -17.66 -12.44 -36.57
CA LYS A 517 -16.63 -12.55 -37.61
C LYS A 517 -15.20 -12.65 -37.07
N LEU A 518 -14.97 -12.36 -35.78
CA LEU A 518 -13.63 -12.39 -35.18
C LEU A 518 -13.17 -13.81 -34.80
N ASN A 519 -14.03 -14.82 -34.92
CA ASN A 519 -13.78 -16.20 -34.50
C ASN A 519 -13.28 -16.34 -33.04
N ILE A 520 -13.73 -15.46 -32.15
CA ILE A 520 -13.40 -15.49 -30.72
C ILE A 520 -14.40 -16.38 -29.93
N PRO A 521 -13.98 -17.02 -28.82
CA PRO A 521 -14.87 -17.81 -27.95
C PRO A 521 -16.03 -17.02 -27.33
N THR A 522 -17.08 -17.71 -26.89
CA THR A 522 -18.08 -17.14 -25.96
C THR A 522 -17.37 -16.76 -24.66
N GLY A 523 -17.60 -15.55 -24.15
CA GLY A 523 -16.91 -15.08 -22.97
C GLY A 523 -17.08 -13.60 -22.69
N THR A 524 -16.48 -13.15 -21.59
CA THR A 524 -16.37 -11.73 -21.25
C THR A 524 -15.19 -11.12 -22.00
N TYR A 525 -15.45 -9.99 -22.64
CA TYR A 525 -14.46 -9.14 -23.28
C TYR A 525 -14.60 -7.71 -22.75
N TYR A 526 -13.59 -6.89 -23.01
CA TYR A 526 -13.62 -5.46 -22.70
C TYR A 526 -13.38 -4.68 -23.99
N TYR A 527 -14.10 -3.57 -24.16
CA TYR A 527 -13.75 -2.59 -25.18
C TYR A 527 -12.98 -1.45 -24.53
N LEU A 528 -11.94 -0.99 -25.20
CA LEU A 528 -11.08 0.11 -24.79
C LEU A 528 -11.14 1.19 -25.86
N ILE A 529 -11.56 2.39 -25.49
CA ILE A 529 -11.58 3.57 -26.37
C ILE A 529 -10.43 4.48 -25.97
N ARG A 530 -9.65 4.94 -26.94
CA ARG A 530 -8.52 5.86 -26.75
C ARG A 530 -8.59 7.02 -27.71
N SER A 531 -8.29 8.21 -27.21
CA SER A 531 -8.12 9.45 -27.97
C SER A 531 -7.03 10.27 -27.30
N GLY A 532 -5.86 10.39 -27.91
CA GLY A 532 -4.67 10.96 -27.26
C GLY A 532 -4.35 10.25 -25.95
N GLU A 533 -4.31 11.00 -24.85
CA GLU A 533 -4.12 10.48 -23.49
C GLU A 533 -5.42 9.98 -22.83
N SER A 534 -6.58 10.39 -23.34
CA SER A 534 -7.88 9.94 -22.82
C SER A 534 -8.10 8.46 -23.10
N ARG A 535 -8.43 7.70 -22.06
CA ARG A 535 -8.77 6.27 -22.14
C ARG A 535 -10.07 6.02 -21.39
N ARG A 536 -10.94 5.22 -21.99
CA ARG A 536 -12.18 4.71 -21.39
C ARG A 536 -12.34 3.23 -21.71
N ALA A 537 -13.00 2.50 -20.84
CA ALA A 537 -13.19 1.07 -20.98
C ALA A 537 -14.59 0.65 -20.55
N GLY A 538 -15.14 -0.36 -21.20
CA GLY A 538 -16.39 -0.98 -20.76
C GLY A 538 -16.40 -2.48 -21.01
N LYS A 539 -17.28 -3.17 -20.30
CA LYS A 539 -17.42 -4.63 -20.36
C LYS A 539 -18.47 -5.04 -21.38
N ILE A 540 -18.19 -6.10 -22.13
CA ILE A 540 -19.13 -6.74 -23.03
C ILE A 540 -19.13 -8.26 -22.84
N LEU A 541 -20.32 -8.88 -22.88
CA LEU A 541 -20.49 -10.33 -22.81
C LEU A 541 -20.87 -10.86 -24.19
N PHE A 542 -20.01 -11.66 -24.81
CA PHE A 542 -20.30 -12.28 -26.10
C PHE A 542 -20.77 -13.72 -25.91
N VAL A 543 -21.94 -14.05 -26.47
CA VAL A 543 -22.61 -15.35 -26.38
C VAL A 543 -22.98 -15.80 -27.79
N ARG A 544 -22.33 -16.87 -28.29
CA ARG A 544 -22.66 -17.45 -29.60
C ARG A 544 -24.02 -18.16 -29.63
#